data_AF-A0A7V3WL72-F1
#
_entry.id   AF-A0A7V3WL72-F1
#
_cell.length_a   1.000
_cell.length_b   1.000
_cell.length_c   1.000
_cell.angle_alpha   90.00
_cell.angle_beta   90.00
_cell.angle_gamma   90.00
#
_symmetry.space_group_name_H-M   'P 1'
#
loop_
_entity.id
_entity.type
_entity.pdbx_description
1 polymer ?
#
loop_
_entity_poly.entity_id
_entity_poly.type
_entity_poly.pdbx_seq_one_letter_code
_entity_poly.pdbx_strand_id
1 'polypeptide(L)'
;VEDMISGLSYWMEEKGINNLSEIVGAALPNIIPAEQIERDFKVYPKYDHEKCIGCGRCYISCYDGGHQAIDWDGEKRRPVLNEEKCAGCGLCWVVCPIEKCVIPDKIKFHSFGIPREINVIAKKL
;
A
#
# COMPACT_ATOMS: atom_id res chain seq x y z
N VAL A 1 -4.92 10.45 25.94
CA VAL A 1 -5.60 9.13 25.89
C VAL A 1 -7.06 9.28 25.46
N GLU A 2 -7.74 10.35 25.84
CA GLU A 2 -9.13 10.65 25.45
C GLU A 2 -9.34 10.62 23.92
N ASP A 3 -8.51 11.33 23.15
CA ASP A 3 -8.62 11.34 21.68
C ASP A 3 -8.51 9.94 21.04
N MET A 4 -7.66 9.07 21.60
CA MET A 4 -7.49 7.70 21.11
C MET A 4 -8.74 6.86 21.38
N ILE A 5 -9.36 7.05 22.55
CA ILE A 5 -10.61 6.37 22.91
C ILE A 5 -11.74 6.84 22.00
N SER A 6 -11.90 8.15 21.82
CA SER A 6 -12.93 8.72 20.94
C SER A 6 -12.76 8.25 19.49
N GLY A 7 -11.53 8.28 18.96
CA GLY A 7 -11.24 7.79 17.60
C GLY A 7 -11.59 6.32 17.41
N LEU A 8 -11.24 5.47 18.38
CA LEU A 8 -11.61 4.05 18.35
C LEU A 8 -13.14 3.87 18.41
N SER A 9 -13.84 4.58 19.29
CA SER A 9 -15.29 4.49 19.42
C SER A 9 -16.01 4.87 18.12
N TYR A 10 -15.61 5.96 17.45
CA TYR A 10 -16.18 6.35 16.17
C TYR A 10 -15.93 5.31 15.07
N TRP A 11 -14.72 4.76 15.00
CA TRP A 11 -14.42 3.71 14.05
C TRP A 11 -15.23 2.43 14.32
N MET A 12 -15.40 2.04 15.58
CA MET A 12 -16.22 0.88 15.96
C MET A 12 -17.68 1.10 15.55
N GLU A 13 -18.23 2.28 15.78
CA GLU A 13 -19.59 2.65 15.35
C GLU A 13 -19.73 2.58 13.82
N GLU A 14 -18.79 3.15 13.06
CA GLU A 14 -18.78 3.11 11.59
C GLU A 14 -18.73 1.67 11.04
N LYS A 15 -18.04 0.76 11.75
CA LYS A 15 -17.94 -0.66 11.37
C LYS A 15 -19.04 -1.54 11.97
N GLY A 16 -19.96 -0.97 12.76
CA GLY A 16 -21.04 -1.73 13.42
C GLY A 16 -20.55 -2.70 14.51
N ILE A 17 -19.42 -2.39 15.14
CA ILE A 17 -18.79 -3.20 16.21
C ILE A 17 -19.28 -2.68 17.57
N ASN A 18 -19.92 -3.55 18.35
CA ASN A 18 -20.55 -3.15 19.62
C ASN A 18 -19.63 -3.37 20.82
N ASN A 19 -18.71 -4.32 20.73
CA ASN A 19 -17.77 -4.64 21.80
C ASN A 19 -16.34 -4.80 21.27
N LEU A 20 -15.36 -4.35 22.05
CA LEU A 20 -13.94 -4.51 21.73
C LEU A 20 -13.56 -6.01 21.57
N SER A 21 -14.22 -6.91 22.30
CA SER A 21 -13.97 -8.35 22.22
C SER A 21 -14.24 -8.94 20.83
N GLU A 22 -15.05 -8.29 20.00
CA GLU A 22 -15.33 -8.74 18.62
C GLU A 22 -14.12 -8.61 17.70
N ILE A 23 -13.18 -7.71 18.02
CA ILE A 23 -11.97 -7.46 17.21
C ILE A 23 -10.67 -7.90 17.86
N VAL A 24 -10.66 -8.12 19.19
CA VAL A 24 -9.49 -8.63 19.89
C VAL A 24 -9.13 -10.01 19.34
N GLY A 25 -7.94 -10.10 18.74
CA GLY A 25 -7.44 -11.34 18.16
C GLY A 25 -7.91 -11.65 16.73
N ALA A 26 -8.76 -10.82 16.13
CA ALA A 26 -9.29 -11.05 14.78
C ALA A 26 -8.20 -11.20 13.70
N ALA A 27 -7.02 -10.59 13.90
CA ALA A 27 -5.89 -10.68 12.98
C ALA A 27 -5.01 -11.92 13.18
N LEU A 28 -5.11 -12.63 14.32
CA LEU A 28 -4.22 -13.75 14.68
C LEU A 28 -4.15 -14.87 13.62
N PRO A 29 -5.24 -15.27 12.94
CA PRO A 29 -5.17 -16.29 11.90
C PRO A 29 -4.30 -15.92 10.70
N ASN A 30 -3.96 -14.64 10.52
CA ASN A 30 -3.11 -14.16 9.43
C ASN A 30 -1.60 -14.15 9.79
N ILE A 31 -1.24 -14.44 11.04
CA ILE A 31 0.16 -14.47 11.47
C ILE A 31 0.78 -15.80 11.07
N ILE A 32 1.81 -15.74 10.23
CA ILE A 32 2.54 -16.90 9.71
C ILE A 32 4.05 -16.72 9.93
N PRO A 33 4.83 -17.82 9.97
CA PRO A 33 6.29 -17.75 9.97
C PRO A 33 6.84 -17.00 8.75
N ALA A 34 8.02 -16.38 8.90
CA ALA A 34 8.61 -15.55 7.86
C ALA A 34 8.93 -16.32 6.56
N GLU A 35 9.12 -17.64 6.65
CA GLU A 35 9.38 -18.55 5.54
C GLU A 35 8.12 -18.81 4.70
N GLN A 36 6.93 -18.62 5.28
CA GLN A 36 5.63 -18.80 4.60
C GLN A 36 5.11 -17.50 3.97
N ILE A 37 5.81 -16.38 4.17
CA ILE A 37 5.47 -15.12 3.50
C ILE A 37 5.69 -15.29 2.00
N GLU A 38 4.63 -14.99 1.24
CA GLU A 38 4.62 -15.00 -0.21
C GLU A 38 5.62 -14.00 -0.79
N ARG A 39 6.55 -14.48 -1.63
CA ARG A 39 7.61 -13.68 -2.26
C ARG A 39 7.80 -14.02 -3.74
N ASP A 40 6.90 -14.81 -4.33
CA ASP A 40 7.00 -15.23 -5.73
C ASP A 40 6.80 -14.07 -6.70
N PHE A 41 6.16 -12.98 -6.28
CA PHE A 41 5.81 -11.87 -7.15
C PHE A 41 5.95 -10.50 -6.48
N LYS A 42 6.03 -9.48 -7.32
CA LYS A 42 5.90 -8.07 -6.95
C LYS A 42 4.60 -7.51 -7.51
N VAL A 43 4.02 -6.57 -6.79
CA VAL A 43 2.90 -5.75 -7.25
C VAL A 43 3.42 -4.34 -7.51
N TYR A 44 3.28 -3.86 -8.74
CA TYR A 44 3.67 -2.52 -9.11
C TYR A 44 2.55 -1.51 -8.85
N PRO A 45 2.89 -0.28 -8.43
CA PRO A 45 1.92 0.78 -8.25
C PRO A 45 1.51 1.38 -9.59
N LYS A 46 0.24 1.75 -9.70
CA LYS A 46 -0.27 2.66 -10.72
C LYS A 46 -0.66 3.98 -10.09
N TYR A 47 -0.30 5.06 -10.78
CA TYR A 47 -0.61 6.42 -10.38
C TYR A 47 -1.81 6.93 -11.17
N ASP A 48 -2.92 7.17 -10.48
CA ASP A 48 -4.06 7.88 -11.02
C ASP A 48 -3.71 9.37 -11.11
N HIS A 49 -3.40 9.83 -12.33
CA HIS A 49 -2.98 11.19 -12.60
C HIS A 49 -4.11 12.22 -12.56
N GLU A 50 -5.38 11.79 -12.58
CA GLU A 50 -6.54 12.66 -12.39
C GLU A 50 -6.72 13.00 -10.91
N LYS A 51 -6.54 12.02 -10.03
CA LYS A 51 -6.56 12.23 -8.57
C LYS A 51 -5.28 12.82 -8.00
N CYS A 52 -4.16 12.70 -8.73
CA CYS A 52 -2.86 13.13 -8.24
C CYS A 52 -2.80 14.66 -8.10
N ILE A 53 -2.64 15.14 -6.86
CA ILE A 53 -2.45 16.56 -6.54
C ILE A 53 -1.00 17.04 -6.75
N GLY A 54 -0.12 16.19 -7.31
CA GLY A 54 1.27 16.54 -7.62
C GLY A 54 2.13 16.89 -6.40
N CYS A 55 1.87 16.29 -5.23
CA CYS A 55 2.60 16.63 -3.99
C CYS A 55 4.03 16.05 -3.90
N GLY A 56 4.39 15.06 -4.72
CA GLY A 56 5.73 14.47 -4.74
C GLY A 56 6.06 13.49 -3.60
N ARG A 57 5.16 13.25 -2.64
CA ARG A 57 5.42 12.38 -1.47
C ARG A 57 5.84 10.96 -1.86
N CYS A 58 5.17 10.36 -2.85
CA CYS A 58 5.52 9.03 -3.33
C CYS A 58 6.96 8.98 -3.89
N TYR A 59 7.34 9.99 -4.67
CA TYR A 59 8.68 10.15 -5.22
C TYR A 59 9.73 10.29 -4.10
N ILE A 60 9.56 11.27 -3.20
CA ILE A 60 10.51 11.55 -2.10
C ILE A 60 10.68 10.32 -1.21
N SER A 61 9.58 9.67 -0.79
CA SER A 61 9.67 8.49 0.07
C SER A 61 10.36 7.30 -0.61
N CYS A 62 10.15 7.11 -1.92
CA CYS A 62 10.85 6.06 -2.66
C CYS A 62 12.34 6.40 -2.85
N TYR A 63 12.66 7.69 -3.00
CA TYR A 63 14.02 8.18 -3.17
C TYR A 63 14.85 8.07 -1.89
N ASP A 64 14.34 8.57 -0.76
CA ASP A 64 15.09 8.64 0.51
C ASP A 64 15.03 7.32 1.31
N GLY A 65 13.89 6.62 1.28
CA GLY A 65 13.62 5.47 2.16
C GLY A 65 13.22 4.18 1.43
N GLY A 66 13.31 4.17 0.09
CA GLY A 66 12.89 3.04 -0.74
C GLY A 66 14.00 2.55 -1.66
N HIS A 67 13.69 2.49 -2.95
CA HIS A 67 14.54 1.88 -3.99
C HIS A 67 14.83 2.82 -5.16
N GLN A 68 14.59 4.13 -5.00
CA GLN A 68 14.82 5.15 -6.04
C GLN A 68 14.17 4.75 -7.38
N ALA A 69 12.96 4.18 -7.28
CA ALA A 69 12.25 3.54 -8.39
C ALA A 69 11.15 4.42 -9.00
N ILE A 70 11.09 5.69 -8.61
CA ILE A 70 10.14 6.66 -9.14
C ILE A 70 10.96 7.82 -9.64
N ASP A 71 10.79 8.17 -10.91
CA ASP A 71 11.29 9.40 -11.50
C ASP A 71 10.23 10.51 -11.37
N TRP A 72 10.64 11.78 -11.41
CA TRP A 72 9.74 12.91 -11.24
C TRP A 72 9.70 13.80 -12.49
N ASP A 73 8.54 13.88 -13.13
CA ASP A 73 8.26 14.88 -14.16
C ASP A 73 7.98 16.22 -13.46
N GLY A 74 8.97 17.12 -13.50
CA GLY A 74 8.89 18.43 -12.85
C GLY A 74 7.86 19.38 -13.47
N GLU A 75 7.62 19.27 -14.77
CA GLU A 75 6.67 20.13 -15.49
C GLU A 75 5.23 19.70 -15.20
N LYS A 76 4.92 18.41 -15.36
CA LYS A 76 3.58 17.86 -15.10
C LYS A 76 3.33 17.59 -13.63
N ARG A 77 4.38 17.65 -12.80
CA ARG A 77 4.36 17.28 -11.38
C ARG A 77 3.81 15.86 -11.19
N ARG A 78 4.30 14.91 -11.98
CA ARG A 78 3.81 13.52 -11.98
C ARG A 78 4.94 12.52 -11.69
N PRO A 79 4.67 11.47 -10.90
CA PRO A 79 5.59 10.36 -10.73
C PRO A 79 5.60 9.45 -11.96
N VAL A 80 6.76 8.93 -12.33
CA VAL A 80 6.94 7.93 -13.39
C VAL A 80 7.62 6.71 -12.78
N LEU A 81 7.03 5.52 -12.92
CA LEU A 81 7.59 4.31 -12.34
C LEU A 81 8.77 3.78 -13.18
N ASN A 82 9.88 3.49 -12.53
CA ASN A 82 10.93 2.64 -13.06
C ASN A 82 10.71 1.19 -12.58
N GLU A 83 10.14 0.34 -13.43
CA GLU A 83 9.79 -1.05 -13.08
C GLU A 83 11.02 -1.91 -12.71
N GLU A 84 12.20 -1.61 -13.27
CA GLU A 84 13.43 -2.37 -13.03
C GLU A 84 13.93 -2.17 -11.60
N LYS A 85 13.87 -0.93 -11.11
CA LYS A 85 14.27 -0.58 -9.74
C LYS A 85 13.19 -0.91 -8.70
N CYS A 86 11.93 -1.03 -9.11
CA CYS A 86 10.83 -1.21 -8.17
C CYS A 86 10.88 -2.58 -7.47
N ALA A 87 10.91 -2.55 -6.14
CA ALA A 87 10.83 -3.75 -5.31
C ALA A 87 9.40 -4.16 -4.93
N GLY A 88 8.39 -3.34 -5.20
CA GLY A 88 7.01 -3.62 -4.81
C GLY A 88 6.72 -3.43 -3.31
N CYS A 89 7.49 -2.58 -2.60
CA CYS A 89 7.38 -2.42 -1.15
C CYS A 89 6.09 -1.72 -0.65
N GLY A 90 5.30 -1.12 -1.54
CA GLY A 90 4.05 -0.44 -1.19
C GLY A 90 4.19 0.91 -0.48
N LEU A 91 5.40 1.37 -0.13
CA LEU A 91 5.61 2.63 0.60
C LEU A 91 4.94 3.84 -0.08
N CYS A 92 5.05 3.94 -1.40
CA CYS A 92 4.44 5.02 -2.19
C CYS A 92 2.91 5.10 -2.04
N TRP A 93 2.25 3.96 -1.81
CA TRP A 93 0.81 3.90 -1.57
C TRP A 93 0.47 4.41 -0.17
N VAL A 94 1.19 3.94 0.85
CA VAL A 94 0.96 4.33 2.25
C VAL A 94 1.13 5.85 2.45
N VAL A 95 2.14 6.46 1.82
CA VAL A 95 2.44 7.89 2.00
C VAL A 95 1.60 8.84 1.14
N CYS A 96 0.89 8.31 0.13
CA CYS A 96 0.07 9.14 -0.72
C CYS A 96 -1.12 9.69 0.09
N PRO A 97 -1.34 11.01 0.16
CA PRO A 97 -2.43 11.56 0.97
C PRO A 97 -3.80 11.35 0.33
N ILE A 98 -3.86 11.13 -1.00
CA ILE A 98 -5.11 10.99 -1.73
C ILE A 98 -5.54 9.52 -1.74
N GLU A 99 -6.80 9.26 -1.37
CA GLU A 99 -7.38 7.93 -1.46
C GLU A 99 -7.41 7.43 -2.91
N LYS A 100 -7.08 6.14 -3.10
CA LYS A 100 -7.13 5.46 -4.40
C LYS A 100 -6.36 6.20 -5.52
N CYS A 101 -5.34 7.00 -5.18
CA CYS A 101 -4.47 7.67 -6.14
C CYS A 101 -3.26 6.81 -6.52
N VAL A 102 -2.70 6.08 -5.57
CA VAL A 102 -1.69 5.03 -5.82
C VAL A 102 -2.36 3.70 -5.51
N ILE A 103 -2.48 2.83 -6.50
CA ILE A 103 -3.20 1.56 -6.40
C ILE A 103 -2.33 0.40 -6.93
N PRO A 104 -2.55 -0.83 -6.47
CA PRO A 104 -2.06 -2.03 -7.13
C PRO A 104 -2.42 -2.08 -8.61
N ASP A 105 -1.50 -2.52 -9.45
CA ASP A 105 -1.73 -2.74 -10.87
C ASP A 105 -1.04 -4.03 -11.32
N LYS A 106 0.05 -3.92 -12.08
CA LYS A 106 0.75 -5.05 -12.68
C LYS A 106 1.41 -5.96 -11.63
N ILE A 107 1.17 -7.26 -11.76
CA ILE A 107 1.83 -8.31 -10.99
C ILE A 107 2.95 -8.90 -11.83
N LYS A 108 4.15 -9.00 -11.26
CA LYS A 108 5.31 -9.59 -11.93
C LYS A 108 5.89 -10.69 -11.05
N PHE A 109 5.82 -11.92 -11.54
CA PHE A 109 6.47 -13.06 -10.90
C PHE A 109 7.99 -12.98 -11.07
N HIS A 110 8.71 -13.36 -10.02
CA HIS A 110 10.13 -13.66 -10.07
C HIS A 110 10.40 -14.90 -10.92
N SER A 111 11.63 -15.11 -11.35
CA SER A 111 12.01 -16.27 -12.19
C SER A 111 11.76 -17.62 -11.52
N PHE A 112 11.76 -17.66 -10.18
CA PHE A 112 11.46 -18.86 -9.39
C PHE A 112 9.98 -18.97 -8.99
N GLY A 113 9.18 -17.92 -9.21
CA GLY A 113 7.77 -17.89 -8.82
C GLY A 113 6.91 -18.63 -9.85
N ILE A 114 5.86 -19.30 -9.38
CA ILE A 114 4.92 -20.03 -10.25
C ILE A 114 3.74 -19.10 -10.60
N PRO A 115 3.56 -18.71 -11.88
CA PRO A 115 2.47 -17.83 -12.27
C PRO A 115 1.10 -18.40 -11.92
N ARG A 116 0.26 -17.55 -11.31
CA ARG A 116 -1.11 -17.87 -10.88
C ARG A 116 -1.93 -16.58 -10.76
N GLU A 117 -3.24 -16.72 -10.67
CA GLU A 117 -4.12 -15.60 -10.35
C GLU A 117 -3.88 -15.16 -8.89
N ILE A 118 -3.68 -13.85 -8.70
CA ILE A 118 -3.44 -13.25 -7.39
C ILE A 118 -4.51 -12.19 -7.17
N ASN A 119 -5.26 -12.34 -6.07
CA ASN A 119 -6.20 -11.32 -5.65
C ASN A 119 -5.49 -10.29 -4.77
N VAL A 120 -5.21 -9.11 -5.32
CA VAL A 120 -4.63 -8.00 -4.56
C VAL A 120 -5.75 -7.09 -4.07
N ILE A 121 -5.96 -7.06 -2.76
CA ILE A 121 -6.97 -6.20 -2.15
C ILE A 121 -6.37 -4.80 -1.96
N ALA A 122 -6.89 -3.84 -2.72
CA ALA A 122 -6.52 -2.44 -2.61
C ALA A 122 -7.17 -1.77 -1.38
N LYS A 123 -6.76 -2.11 -0.16
CA LYS A 123 -7.28 -1.48 1.07
C LYS A 123 -6.28 -0.49 1.64
N LYS A 124 -6.55 0.81 1.46
CA LYS A 124 -5.95 1.84 2.31
C LYS A 124 -6.68 1.76 3.65
N LEU A 125 -5.94 1.61 4.75
CA LEU A 125 -6.50 1.60 6.10
C LEU A 125 -7.23 2.91 6.39
#